data_AF-X1KMJ4-F1
#
_entry.id   AF-X1KMJ4-F1
#
_cell.length_a   1.000
_cell.length_b   1.000
_cell.length_c   1.000
_cell.angle_alpha   90.00
_cell.angle_beta   90.00
_cell.angle_gamma   90.00
#
_symmetry.space_group_name_H-M   'P 1'
#
loop_
_entity.id
_entity.type
_entity.pdbx_description
1 polymer ?
#
loop_
_entity_poly.entity_id
_entity_poly.type
_entity_poly.pdbx_seq_one_letter_code
_entity_poly.pdbx_strand_id
1 'polypeptide(L)'
;MPISNPPTRIELDSQALSFTRPMADATGDVSYAGYRFKPRVLIAIGQVATTQVCVGFGDLALEDHFIALRGTGSWIDGVTFLFAGATGTDNQYGTLKSLDSDGFTITWTKAGSPTGTFKFKVLAIK
;
A
#
# COMPACT_ATOMS: atom_id res chain seq x y z
N MET A 1 -43.36 -22.07 14.44
CA MET A 1 -41.88 -22.09 14.47
C MET A 1 -41.41 -20.67 14.16
N PRO A 2 -40.60 -20.01 15.00
CA PRO A 2 -40.06 -18.70 14.66
C PRO A 2 -39.02 -18.89 13.55
N ILE A 3 -39.18 -18.13 12.47
CA ILE A 3 -38.23 -18.07 11.37
C ILE A 3 -37.02 -17.29 11.91
N SER A 4 -35.85 -17.93 11.99
CA SER A 4 -34.62 -17.25 12.40
C SER A 4 -34.31 -16.14 11.39
N ASN A 5 -34.13 -14.90 11.84
CA ASN A 5 -33.62 -13.83 10.99
C ASN A 5 -32.29 -14.27 10.35
N PRO A 6 -32.08 -14.02 9.04
CA PRO A 6 -30.78 -14.27 8.42
C PRO A 6 -29.70 -13.43 9.12
N PRO A 7 -28.45 -13.91 9.22
CA PRO A 7 -27.37 -13.18 9.86
C PRO A 7 -27.24 -11.80 9.22
N THR A 8 -27.20 -10.77 10.06
CA THR A 8 -27.08 -9.37 9.63
C THR A 8 -25.82 -9.23 8.78
N ARG A 9 -25.98 -8.84 7.52
CA ARG A 9 -24.85 -8.52 6.63
C ARG A 9 -24.07 -7.38 7.28
N ILE A 10 -22.80 -7.61 7.60
CA ILE A 10 -21.87 -6.54 7.95
C ILE A 10 -21.57 -5.81 6.64
N GLU A 11 -22.05 -4.58 6.51
CA GLU A 11 -21.62 -3.72 5.41
C GLU A 11 -20.21 -3.23 5.71
N LEU A 12 -19.26 -3.59 4.85
CA LEU A 12 -17.89 -3.13 4.92
C LEU A 12 -17.81 -1.76 4.23
N ASP A 13 -17.67 -0.71 5.02
CA ASP A 13 -17.31 0.62 4.51
C ASP A 13 -15.92 0.50 3.87
N SER A 14 -15.85 0.62 2.55
CA SER A 14 -14.61 0.55 1.80
C SER A 14 -14.53 1.62 0.73
N GLN A 15 -13.33 2.14 0.51
CA GLN A 15 -13.09 3.15 -0.50
C GLN A 15 -11.70 2.92 -1.11
N ALA A 16 -11.60 3.11 -2.43
CA ALA A 16 -10.34 3.03 -3.15
C ALA A 16 -9.91 4.41 -3.65
N LEU A 17 -8.68 4.81 -3.34
CA LEU A 17 -8.06 6.04 -3.85
C LEU A 17 -6.80 5.72 -4.66
N SER A 18 -6.38 6.67 -5.49
CA SER A 18 -5.18 6.56 -6.33
C SER A 18 -4.18 7.65 -5.97
N PHE A 19 -2.91 7.29 -5.88
CA PHE A 19 -1.82 8.19 -5.54
C PHE A 19 -0.63 7.99 -6.47
N THR A 20 0.25 8.98 -6.46
CA THR A 20 1.54 8.91 -7.13
C THR A 20 2.65 9.31 -6.18
N ARG A 21 3.83 8.77 -6.42
CA ARG A 21 5.07 9.18 -5.75
C ARG A 21 6.22 9.20 -6.76
N PRO A 22 6.92 10.33 -6.95
CA PRO A 22 8.17 10.34 -7.69
C PRO A 22 9.22 9.46 -7.01
N MET A 23 9.88 8.60 -7.77
CA MET A 23 10.97 7.75 -7.28
C MET A 23 12.25 8.55 -6.95
N ALA A 24 12.31 9.79 -7.42
CA ALA A 24 13.39 10.71 -7.09
C ALA A 24 13.29 11.27 -5.66
N ASP A 25 12.10 11.29 -5.07
CA ASP A 25 11.84 11.94 -3.78
C ASP A 25 12.67 11.33 -2.64
N ALA A 26 13.04 12.17 -1.69
CA ALA A 26 13.84 11.76 -0.54
C ALA A 26 13.08 10.80 0.40
N THR A 27 13.85 10.06 1.20
CA THR A 27 13.36 9.30 2.35
C THR A 27 12.59 10.22 3.30
N GLY A 28 11.46 9.75 3.82
CA GLY A 28 10.66 10.50 4.78
C GLY A 28 9.20 10.05 4.84
N ASP A 29 8.48 10.67 5.76
CA ASP A 29 7.07 10.37 5.99
C ASP A 29 6.18 11.13 5.00
N VAL A 30 5.19 10.44 4.46
CA VAL A 30 4.15 11.02 3.60
C VAL A 30 2.78 10.53 4.06
N SER A 31 1.90 11.48 4.34
CA SER A 31 0.51 11.21 4.68
C SER A 31 -0.39 11.22 3.44
N TYR A 32 -1.28 10.23 3.37
CA TYR A 32 -2.26 10.02 2.33
C TYR A 32 -3.65 10.08 2.94
N ALA A 33 -4.45 11.08 2.55
CA ALA A 33 -5.75 11.38 3.13
C ALA A 33 -6.89 11.29 2.10
N GLY A 34 -8.14 11.51 2.54
CA GLY A 34 -9.32 11.59 1.68
C GLY A 34 -10.29 10.40 1.78
N TYR A 35 -10.10 9.49 2.74
CA TYR A 35 -10.95 8.30 2.92
C TYR A 35 -12.23 8.59 3.70
N ARG A 36 -12.30 9.70 4.44
CA ARG A 36 -13.41 10.12 5.30
C ARG A 36 -13.73 9.14 6.44
N PHE A 37 -12.84 8.19 6.69
CA PHE A 37 -12.84 7.29 7.83
C PHE A 37 -11.41 6.90 8.18
N LYS A 38 -11.21 6.43 9.42
CA LYS A 38 -9.97 5.80 9.84
C LYS A 38 -9.91 4.38 9.28
N PRO A 39 -8.97 4.04 8.38
CA PRO A 39 -8.82 2.67 7.89
C PRO A 39 -8.43 1.71 9.01
N ARG A 40 -8.75 0.44 8.83
CA ARG A 40 -8.26 -0.68 9.67
C ARG A 40 -7.41 -1.66 8.89
N VAL A 41 -7.69 -1.81 7.59
CA VAL A 41 -6.94 -2.64 6.66
C VAL A 41 -6.73 -1.86 5.38
N LEU A 42 -5.53 -1.98 4.82
CA LEU A 42 -5.14 -1.43 3.54
C LEU A 42 -4.65 -2.54 2.62
N ILE A 43 -5.16 -2.55 1.39
CA ILE A 43 -4.61 -3.36 0.30
C ILE A 43 -4.18 -2.40 -0.79
N ALA A 44 -2.90 -2.39 -1.10
CA ALA A 44 -2.33 -1.52 -2.12
C ALA A 44 -1.88 -2.31 -3.34
N ILE A 45 -2.09 -1.75 -4.52
CA ILE A 45 -1.53 -2.26 -5.77
C ILE A 45 -0.83 -1.10 -6.46
N GLY A 46 0.47 -1.25 -6.68
CA GLY A 46 1.30 -0.20 -7.26
C GLY A 46 2.17 -0.69 -8.40
N GLN A 47 2.56 0.22 -9.28
CA GLN A 47 3.51 -0.05 -10.35
C GLN A 47 4.41 1.16 -10.64
N VAL A 48 5.66 0.90 -11.01
CA VAL A 48 6.59 1.92 -11.54
C VAL A 48 6.70 1.80 -13.07
N ALA A 49 6.75 0.57 -13.56
CA ALA A 49 6.87 0.20 -14.97
C ALA A 49 6.06 -1.07 -15.27
N THR A 50 5.94 -1.45 -16.54
CA THR A 50 5.13 -2.61 -16.98
C THR A 50 5.55 -3.95 -16.37
N THR A 51 6.83 -4.08 -15.98
CA THR A 51 7.40 -5.27 -15.35
C THR A 51 7.68 -5.07 -13.86
N GLN A 52 7.15 -4.00 -13.26
CA GLN A 52 7.37 -3.63 -11.88
C GLN A 52 6.05 -3.33 -11.18
N VAL A 53 5.47 -4.37 -10.57
CA VAL A 53 4.21 -4.30 -9.84
C VAL A 53 4.42 -4.75 -8.40
N CYS A 54 3.67 -4.19 -7.47
CA CYS A 54 3.65 -4.57 -6.07
C CYS A 54 2.21 -4.69 -5.60
N VAL A 55 1.93 -5.72 -4.81
CA VAL A 55 0.72 -5.84 -4.00
C VAL A 55 1.14 -5.80 -2.54
N GLY A 56 0.56 -4.87 -1.79
CA GLY A 56 0.89 -4.56 -0.42
C GLY A 56 -0.28 -4.76 0.51
N PHE A 57 0.01 -5.20 1.74
CA PHE A 57 -0.96 -5.43 2.81
C PHE A 57 -0.47 -4.73 4.06
N GLY A 58 -1.36 -3.98 4.71
CA GLY A 58 -1.08 -3.34 5.98
C GLY A 58 -2.35 -3.25 6.82
N ASP A 59 -2.19 -3.25 8.14
CA ASP A 59 -3.31 -3.28 9.08
C ASP A 59 -3.03 -2.47 10.35
N LEU A 60 -3.91 -2.60 11.36
CA LEU A 60 -3.78 -1.92 12.64
C LEU A 60 -2.59 -2.39 13.49
N ALA A 61 -2.06 -3.59 13.25
CA ALA A 61 -0.88 -4.09 13.94
C ALA A 61 0.42 -3.51 13.34
N LEU A 62 0.33 -2.87 12.17
CA LEU A 62 1.48 -2.41 11.38
C LEU A 62 2.40 -3.57 11.00
N GLU A 63 1.83 -4.76 10.84
CA GLU A 63 2.51 -5.96 10.33
C GLU A 63 2.38 -5.99 8.80
N ASP A 64 3.21 -5.19 8.15
CA ASP A 64 3.15 -5.03 6.71
C ASP A 64 3.72 -6.23 5.96
N HIS A 65 3.12 -6.51 4.79
CA HIS A 65 3.66 -7.48 3.85
C HIS A 65 3.49 -7.02 2.41
N PHE A 66 4.40 -7.45 1.53
CA PHE A 66 4.22 -7.26 0.10
C PHE A 66 4.63 -8.47 -0.71
N ILE A 67 4.10 -8.54 -1.93
CA ILE A 67 4.60 -9.37 -3.02
C ILE A 67 4.82 -8.44 -4.23
N ALA A 68 5.99 -8.48 -4.83
CA ALA A 68 6.32 -7.63 -5.97
C ALA A 68 7.02 -8.39 -7.08
N LEU A 69 6.73 -7.99 -8.31
CA LEU A 69 7.55 -8.27 -9.48
C LEU A 69 8.56 -7.12 -9.61
N ARG A 70 9.85 -7.41 -9.53
CA ARG A 70 10.94 -6.41 -9.62
C ARG A 70 11.50 -6.25 -11.04
N GLY A 71 11.00 -7.05 -11.96
CA GLY A 71 11.45 -7.17 -13.34
C GLY A 71 10.94 -8.50 -13.91
N THR A 72 11.12 -8.74 -15.21
CA THR A 72 10.61 -9.94 -15.87
C THR A 72 11.03 -11.22 -15.16
N GLY A 73 10.06 -11.99 -14.64
CA GLY A 73 10.29 -13.26 -13.94
C GLY A 73 10.90 -13.15 -12.54
N SER A 74 11.11 -11.95 -11.99
CA SER A 74 11.72 -11.75 -10.68
C SER A 74 10.67 -11.37 -9.64
N TRP A 75 10.08 -12.36 -8.99
CA TRP A 75 9.16 -12.19 -7.87
C TRP A 75 9.91 -12.15 -6.54
N ILE A 76 9.49 -11.25 -5.65
CA ILE A 76 10.02 -11.09 -4.30
C ILE A 76 8.87 -10.82 -3.32
N ASP A 77 9.09 -11.12 -2.05
CA ASP A 77 8.22 -10.78 -0.94
C ASP A 77 9.02 -10.15 0.21
N GLY A 78 8.33 -9.53 1.18
CA GLY A 78 8.97 -8.93 2.34
C GLY A 78 8.00 -8.28 3.31
N VAL A 79 8.56 -7.60 4.32
CA VAL A 79 7.85 -7.05 5.50
C VAL A 79 7.67 -5.53 5.46
N THR A 80 7.37 -5.00 4.28
CA THR A 80 7.08 -3.57 4.07
C THR A 80 5.75 -3.45 3.35
N PHE A 81 5.06 -2.32 3.51
CA PHE A 81 3.74 -2.14 2.89
C PHE A 81 3.83 -2.08 1.36
N LEU A 82 4.82 -1.38 0.80
CA LEU A 82 4.98 -1.20 -0.64
C LEU A 82 6.44 -1.33 -1.05
N PHE A 83 6.68 -1.94 -2.21
CA PHE A 83 8.00 -1.98 -2.85
C PHE A 83 7.91 -1.43 -4.28
N ALA A 84 8.81 -0.53 -4.64
CA ALA A 84 8.87 0.11 -5.94
C ALA A 84 10.32 0.13 -6.43
N GLY A 85 10.68 -0.62 -7.47
CA GLY A 85 12.03 -0.56 -8.03
C GLY A 85 12.41 -1.76 -8.89
N ALA A 86 13.57 -1.65 -9.54
CA ALA A 86 14.10 -2.66 -10.47
C ALA A 86 15.08 -3.63 -9.80
N THR A 87 15.77 -3.16 -8.75
CA THR A 87 16.84 -3.91 -8.08
C THR A 87 16.81 -3.69 -6.58
N GLY A 88 17.58 -4.48 -5.82
CA GLY A 88 17.72 -4.27 -4.37
C GLY A 88 18.47 -2.99 -3.99
N THR A 89 19.20 -2.38 -4.93
CA THR A 89 20.04 -1.19 -4.69
C THR A 89 19.49 0.08 -5.31
N ASP A 90 18.46 -0.02 -6.16
CA ASP A 90 17.83 1.10 -6.87
C ASP A 90 16.30 0.96 -6.75
N ASN A 91 15.77 1.42 -5.62
CA ASN A 91 14.37 1.26 -5.25
C ASN A 91 13.91 2.30 -4.22
N GLN A 92 12.59 2.37 -4.05
CA GLN A 92 11.96 2.87 -2.85
C GLN A 92 11.06 1.80 -2.27
N TYR A 93 10.96 1.76 -0.95
CA TYR A 93 9.95 0.97 -0.25
C TYR A 93 9.28 1.83 0.81
N GLY A 94 8.03 1.52 1.09
CA GLY A 94 7.20 2.21 2.05
C GLY A 94 6.77 1.26 3.15
N THR A 95 6.97 1.66 4.41
CA THR A 95 6.43 0.97 5.59
C THR A 95 5.31 1.82 6.16
N LEU A 96 4.19 1.20 6.51
CA LEU A 96 3.06 1.84 7.14
C LEU A 96 3.48 2.34 8.52
N LYS A 97 3.36 3.66 8.73
CA LYS A 97 3.69 4.30 10.00
C LYS A 97 2.47 4.40 10.91
N SER A 98 1.33 4.77 10.34
CA SER A 98 0.08 4.95 11.09
C SER A 98 -1.15 4.85 10.20
N LEU A 99 -2.26 4.45 10.82
CA LEU A 99 -3.62 4.59 10.29
C LEU A 99 -4.29 5.77 11.01
N ASP A 100 -4.51 6.82 10.24
CA ASP A 100 -4.93 8.15 10.70
C ASP A 100 -6.44 8.32 10.55
N SER A 101 -7.01 9.40 11.08
CA SER A 101 -8.47 9.60 11.08
C SER A 101 -9.12 9.69 9.70
N ASP A 102 -8.35 10.05 8.67
CA ASP A 102 -8.80 10.26 7.29
C ASP A 102 -7.92 9.51 6.26
N GLY A 103 -7.11 8.56 6.71
CA GLY A 103 -6.19 7.84 5.83
C GLY A 103 -5.03 7.20 6.58
N PHE A 104 -3.82 7.39 6.07
CA PHE A 104 -2.63 6.71 6.59
C PHE A 104 -1.35 7.46 6.28
N THR A 105 -0.28 7.14 7.01
CA THR A 105 1.06 7.67 6.77
C THR A 105 2.02 6.54 6.45
N ILE A 106 2.84 6.73 5.41
CA ILE A 106 3.91 5.81 5.01
C ILE A 106 5.26 6.47 5.27
N THR A 107 6.17 5.75 5.93
CA THR A 107 7.60 6.09 5.95
C THR A 107 8.24 5.49 4.71
N TRP A 108 8.62 6.34 3.77
CA TRP A 108 9.33 5.93 2.55
C TRP A 108 10.82 5.92 2.77
N THR A 109 11.48 4.84 2.36
CA THR A 109 12.94 4.75 2.30
C THR A 109 13.39 4.64 0.85
N LYS A 110 14.33 5.49 0.45
CA LYS A 110 14.97 5.46 -0.87
C LYS A 110 16.37 4.85 -0.76
N ALA A 111 16.67 3.90 -1.64
CA ALA A 111 17.99 3.33 -1.84
C ALA A 111 18.46 3.60 -3.28
N GLY A 112 19.70 4.05 -3.44
CA GLY A 112 20.27 4.39 -4.75
C GLY A 112 19.64 5.64 -5.38
N SER A 113 19.44 5.60 -6.69
CA SER A 113 19.00 6.73 -7.50
C SER A 113 17.80 6.39 -8.40
N PRO A 114 16.72 5.79 -7.88
CA PRO A 114 15.64 5.32 -8.72
C PRO A 114 14.92 6.50 -9.36
N THR A 115 14.42 6.26 -10.57
CA THR A 115 13.71 7.27 -11.38
C THR A 115 12.32 6.78 -11.76
N GLY A 116 11.51 7.69 -12.31
CA GLY A 116 10.12 7.40 -12.68
C GLY A 116 9.10 7.78 -11.60
N THR A 117 7.87 7.34 -11.81
CA THR A 117 6.74 7.63 -10.92
C THR A 117 6.08 6.33 -10.50
N PHE A 118 6.09 6.05 -9.20
CA PHE A 118 5.29 4.99 -8.64
C PHE A 118 3.83 5.43 -8.60
N LYS A 119 2.96 4.68 -9.27
CA LYS A 119 1.51 4.90 -9.28
C LYS A 119 0.88 3.77 -8.51
N PHE A 120 0.06 4.08 -7.50
CA PHE A 120 -0.55 3.04 -6.69
C PHE A 120 -1.99 3.38 -6.33
N LYS A 121 -2.79 2.33 -6.19
CA LYS A 121 -4.18 2.37 -5.74
C LYS A 121 -4.23 1.68 -4.40
N VAL A 122 -4.99 2.22 -3.46
CA VAL A 122 -5.15 1.64 -2.14
C VAL A 122 -6.64 1.49 -1.87
N LEU A 123 -7.05 0.27 -1.58
CA LEU A 123 -8.34 -0.06 -1.01
C LEU A 123 -8.21 0.03 0.52
N ALA A 124 -8.94 0.96 1.11
CA ALA A 124 -9.08 1.06 2.56
C ALA A 124 -10.40 0.42 3.00
N ILE A 125 -10.34 -0.31 4.10
CA ILE A 125 -11.49 -0.98 4.72
C ILE A 125 -11.56 -0.55 6.18
N LYS A 126 -12.76 -0.19 6.64
CA LYS A 126 -13.08 0.17 8.03
C LYS A 126 -13.55 -1.02 8.85
#